data_AF-A0AAD4VYV6-F1
#
_entry.id   AF-A0AAD4VYV6-F1
#
_cell.length_a   1.000
_cell.length_b   1.000
_cell.length_c   1.000
_cell.angle_alpha   90.00
_cell.angle_beta   90.00
_cell.angle_gamma   90.00
#
_symmetry.space_group_name_H-M   'P 1'
#
loop_
_entity.id
_entity.type
_entity.pdbx_description
1 polymer ?
#
loop_
_entity_poly.entity_id
_entity_poly.type
_entity_poly.pdbx_seq_one_letter_code
_entity_poly.pdbx_strand_id
1 'polypeptide(L)'
;MQTAKINQGNIALKRVVESIANGDSHVPFRDSKLTMLLQDSFEDDKAKNLMVLCASPDPEEIHKTISTLEYGAKAKCIVRGPHTLIKDKIGTEDSSAVILGSRIAAMDEFILKLQRENKLQEKERKEAHRELQKKEEVAALRAKLEVMEGTGSGKKEEEINLKVTDRELEKKLEECQRMENEFVELERRRMEERILQQQQEAEMLRRRLEEIELELCRSGDGYGKESGTKDHDGTQFAKRLLGIYASDDAGGMVKSMDWTWVIENLLLVRRNM
;
A
#
# COMPACT_ATOMS: atom_id res chain seq x y z
N MET A 1 -19.64 -24.02 27.78
CA MET A 1 -20.18 -22.70 28.19
C MET A 1 -19.13 -21.60 28.37
N GLN A 2 -17.89 -21.91 28.78
CA GLN A 2 -16.87 -20.88 29.08
C GLN A 2 -16.30 -20.18 27.83
N THR A 3 -16.06 -20.92 26.74
CA THR A 3 -15.56 -20.37 25.46
C THR A 3 -16.46 -19.29 24.88
N ALA A 4 -17.79 -19.46 24.99
CA ALA A 4 -18.75 -18.48 24.50
C ALA A 4 -18.66 -17.13 25.24
N LYS A 5 -18.44 -17.16 26.56
CA LYS A 5 -18.31 -15.94 27.39
C LYS A 5 -17.01 -15.18 27.11
N ILE A 6 -15.91 -15.89 26.86
CA ILE A 6 -14.63 -15.29 26.47
C ILE A 6 -14.77 -14.60 25.11
N ASN A 7 -15.33 -15.31 24.14
CA ASN A 7 -15.53 -14.78 22.79
C ASN A 7 -16.51 -13.61 22.79
N GLN A 8 -17.53 -13.61 23.66
CA GLN A 8 -18.44 -12.48 23.82
C GLN A 8 -17.71 -11.19 24.24
N GLY A 9 -16.79 -11.27 25.21
CA GLY A 9 -15.98 -10.12 25.62
C GLY A 9 -15.10 -9.59 24.49
N ASN A 10 -14.44 -10.50 23.76
CA ASN A 10 -13.58 -10.13 22.64
C ASN A 10 -14.36 -9.50 21.47
N ILE A 11 -15.55 -10.01 21.16
CA ILE A 11 -16.42 -9.47 20.11
C ILE A 11 -16.93 -8.07 20.51
N ALA A 12 -17.35 -7.90 21.76
CA ALA A 12 -17.78 -6.59 22.27
C ALA A 12 -16.64 -5.57 22.21
N LEU A 13 -15.43 -5.96 22.64
CA LEU A 13 -14.25 -5.10 22.55
C LEU A 13 -13.94 -4.71 21.10
N LYS A 14 -14.04 -5.65 20.16
CA LYS A 14 -13.85 -5.37 18.74
C LYS A 14 -14.81 -4.29 18.24
N ARG A 15 -16.11 -4.40 18.58
CA ARG A 15 -17.13 -3.41 18.21
C ARG A 15 -16.87 -2.04 18.82
N VAL A 16 -16.46 -1.98 20.08
CA VAL A 16 -16.10 -0.73 20.75
C VAL A 16 -14.96 -0.02 20.01
N VAL A 17 -13.88 -0.73 19.72
CA VAL A 17 -12.73 -0.16 18.99
C VAL A 17 -13.12 0.29 17.59
N GLU A 18 -13.94 -0.48 16.88
CA GLU A 18 -14.45 -0.10 15.56
C GLU A 18 -15.30 1.17 15.63
N SER A 19 -16.22 1.28 16.58
CA SER A 19 -17.06 2.46 16.75
C SER A 19 -16.25 3.71 17.11
N ILE A 20 -15.24 3.58 17.98
CA ILE A 20 -14.35 4.70 18.32
C ILE A 20 -13.53 5.11 17.09
N ALA A 21 -12.95 4.16 16.36
CA ALA A 21 -12.14 4.43 15.19
C ALA A 21 -12.93 5.12 14.06
N ASN A 22 -14.23 4.77 13.92
CA ASN A 22 -15.13 5.39 12.96
C ASN A 22 -15.67 6.76 13.42
N GLY A 23 -15.54 7.10 14.71
CA GLY A 23 -16.13 8.30 15.30
C GLY A 23 -17.65 8.21 15.45
N ASP A 24 -18.19 7.01 15.72
CA ASP A 24 -19.62 6.81 15.96
C ASP A 24 -20.09 7.60 17.18
N SER A 25 -21.32 8.13 17.11
CA SER A 25 -21.91 8.89 18.23
C SER A 25 -22.18 8.07 19.49
N HIS A 26 -22.40 6.75 19.34
CA HIS A 26 -22.66 5.83 20.44
C HIS A 26 -21.69 4.65 20.39
N VAL A 27 -20.92 4.46 21.46
CA VAL A 27 -19.97 3.35 21.61
C VAL A 27 -20.54 2.32 22.59
N PRO A 28 -20.66 1.03 22.21
CA PRO A 28 -21.40 0.01 22.98
C PRO A 28 -20.56 -0.61 24.13
N PHE A 29 -20.04 0.21 25.05
CA PHE A 29 -19.25 -0.30 26.19
C PHE A 29 -20.01 -1.26 27.11
N ARG A 30 -21.35 -1.22 27.12
CA ARG A 30 -22.19 -2.03 28.00
C ARG A 30 -22.48 -3.46 27.50
N ASP A 31 -22.03 -3.81 26.29
CA ASP A 31 -22.25 -5.15 25.71
C ASP A 31 -21.49 -6.26 26.46
N SER A 32 -20.45 -5.91 27.23
CA SER A 32 -19.72 -6.86 28.08
C SER A 32 -19.15 -6.20 29.34
N LYS A 33 -18.96 -6.99 30.40
CA LYS A 33 -18.28 -6.50 31.62
C LYS A 33 -16.85 -6.05 31.35
N LEU A 34 -16.16 -6.66 30.38
CA LEU A 34 -14.80 -6.30 30.00
C LEU A 34 -14.75 -4.88 29.43
N THR A 35 -15.63 -4.58 28.48
CA THR A 35 -15.70 -3.26 27.85
C THR A 35 -16.16 -2.18 28.83
N MET A 36 -17.03 -2.52 29.78
CA MET A 36 -17.39 -1.58 30.87
C MET A 36 -16.19 -1.22 31.76
N LEU A 37 -15.29 -2.16 32.04
CA LEU A 37 -14.09 -1.89 32.83
C LEU A 37 -13.04 -1.10 32.05
N LEU A 38 -13.02 -1.26 30.73
CA LEU A 38 -12.09 -0.56 29.84
C LEU A 38 -12.60 0.82 29.41
N GLN A 39 -13.84 1.17 29.74
CA GLN A 39 -14.49 2.41 29.31
C GLN A 39 -13.64 3.63 29.63
N ASP A 40 -13.20 3.75 30.89
CA ASP A 40 -12.38 4.87 31.34
C ASP A 40 -11.05 4.96 30.57
N SER A 41 -10.45 3.83 30.22
CA SER A 41 -9.22 3.80 29.42
C SER A 41 -9.45 4.30 28.00
N PHE A 42 -10.62 4.06 27.41
CA PHE A 42 -10.93 4.51 26.06
C PHE A 42 -11.44 5.95 25.98
N GLU A 43 -12.22 6.40 26.98
CA GLU A 43 -12.88 7.71 27.03
C GLU A 43 -12.02 8.82 27.66
N ASP A 44 -11.07 8.50 28.55
CA ASP A 44 -10.19 9.51 29.15
C ASP A 44 -9.11 9.97 28.15
N ASP A 45 -9.13 11.26 27.80
CA ASP A 45 -8.12 11.91 26.97
C ASP A 45 -6.69 11.80 27.53
N LYS A 46 -6.55 11.57 28.84
CA LYS A 46 -5.25 11.40 29.50
C LYS A 46 -4.77 9.96 29.54
N ALA A 47 -5.63 8.98 29.24
CA ALA A 47 -5.29 7.57 29.30
C ALA A 47 -4.39 7.14 28.14
N LYS A 48 -3.25 6.53 28.47
CA LYS A 48 -2.37 5.89 27.49
C LYS A 48 -2.79 4.43 27.35
N ASN A 49 -3.07 4.02 26.13
CA ASN A 49 -3.49 2.65 25.83
C ASN A 49 -2.46 1.97 24.94
N LEU A 50 -2.01 0.80 25.36
CA LEU A 50 -1.17 -0.08 24.57
C LEU A 50 -1.98 -1.32 24.21
N MET A 51 -2.04 -1.64 22.91
CA MET A 51 -2.64 -2.87 22.42
C MET A 51 -1.54 -3.75 21.84
N VAL A 52 -1.43 -4.98 22.35
CA VAL A 52 -0.49 -5.99 21.84
C VAL A 52 -1.28 -7.00 21.02
N LEU A 53 -0.84 -7.22 19.78
CA LEU A 53 -1.45 -8.19 18.87
C LEU A 53 -0.62 -9.47 18.86
N CYS A 54 -1.23 -10.56 19.31
CA CYS A 54 -0.63 -11.88 19.25
C CYS A 54 -1.34 -12.68 18.13
N ALA A 55 -0.60 -13.07 17.11
CA ALA A 55 -1.13 -13.85 15.99
C ALA A 55 -0.21 -15.05 15.69
N SER A 56 -0.79 -16.11 15.12
CA SER A 56 -0.05 -17.33 14.77
C SER A 56 0.64 -17.16 13.41
N PRO A 57 1.91 -17.60 13.25
CA PRO A 57 2.57 -17.65 11.94
C PRO A 57 2.15 -18.87 11.10
N ASP A 58 1.31 -19.76 11.64
CA ASP A 58 0.87 -20.98 10.97
C ASP A 58 -0.01 -20.67 9.74
N PRO A 59 0.32 -21.19 8.53
CA PRO A 59 -0.49 -21.02 7.34
C PRO A 59 -1.93 -21.52 7.48
N GLU A 60 -2.19 -22.56 8.28
CA GLU A 60 -3.55 -23.10 8.47
C GLU A 60 -4.47 -22.10 9.20
N GLU A 61 -3.88 -21.20 9.99
CA GLU A 61 -4.59 -20.23 10.83
C GLU A 61 -4.54 -18.80 10.25
N ILE A 62 -4.09 -18.65 9.00
CA ILE A 62 -3.87 -17.36 8.35
C ILE A 62 -5.12 -16.45 8.36
N HIS A 63 -6.31 -17.02 8.24
CA HIS A 63 -7.56 -16.27 8.29
C HIS A 63 -7.76 -15.54 9.64
N LYS A 64 -7.38 -16.18 10.75
CA LYS A 64 -7.45 -15.58 12.09
C LYS A 64 -6.35 -14.54 12.28
N THR A 65 -5.17 -14.79 11.73
CA THR A 65 -4.06 -13.84 11.72
C THR A 65 -4.43 -12.56 10.97
N ILE A 66 -4.98 -12.67 9.76
CA ILE A 66 -5.48 -11.51 8.98
C ILE A 66 -6.54 -10.74 9.80
N SER A 67 -7.52 -11.45 10.36
CA SER A 67 -8.57 -10.82 11.19
C SER A 67 -8.01 -10.04 12.40
N THR A 68 -6.90 -10.52 12.98
CA THR A 68 -6.22 -9.86 14.11
C THR A 68 -5.43 -8.64 13.66
N LEU A 69 -4.77 -8.71 12.50
CA LEU A 69 -4.03 -7.59 11.92
C LEU A 69 -4.96 -6.46 11.45
N GLU A 70 -6.08 -6.80 10.81
CA GLU A 70 -7.13 -5.84 10.42
C GLU A 70 -7.67 -5.11 11.64
N TYR A 71 -7.90 -5.84 12.73
CA TYR A 71 -8.33 -5.25 13.99
C TYR A 71 -7.29 -4.25 14.53
N GLY A 72 -6.01 -4.62 14.48
CA GLY A 72 -4.89 -3.73 14.78
C GLY A 72 -4.85 -2.45 13.95
N ALA A 73 -5.06 -2.58 12.64
CA ALA A 73 -5.10 -1.45 11.72
C ALA A 73 -6.22 -0.48 12.07
N LYS A 74 -7.41 -0.97 12.42
CA LYS A 74 -8.52 -0.12 12.88
C LYS A 74 -8.22 0.57 14.20
N ALA A 75 -7.64 -0.14 15.17
CA ALA A 75 -7.28 0.44 16.46
C ALA A 75 -6.25 1.57 16.33
N LYS A 76 -5.33 1.49 15.35
CA LYS A 76 -4.37 2.55 15.05
C LYS A 76 -5.03 3.86 14.60
N CYS A 77 -6.23 3.79 14.02
CA CYS A 77 -6.98 4.97 13.58
C CYS A 77 -7.65 5.73 14.74
N ILE A 78 -7.61 5.21 15.98
CA ILE A 78 -8.13 5.92 17.15
C ILE A 78 -7.20 7.09 17.48
N VAL A 79 -7.61 8.30 17.09
CA VAL A 79 -6.89 9.54 17.39
C VAL A 79 -7.39 10.09 18.73
N ARG A 80 -6.49 10.24 19.70
CA ARG A 80 -6.77 10.94 20.97
C ARG A 80 -6.23 12.37 20.91
N GLY A 81 -6.89 13.30 21.61
CA GLY A 81 -6.50 14.71 21.63
C GLY A 81 -5.05 14.93 22.08
N PRO A 82 -4.39 16.02 21.66
CA PRO A 82 -3.00 16.27 22.01
C PRO A 82 -2.87 16.47 23.53
N HIS A 83 -1.96 15.70 24.13
CA HIS A 83 -1.53 15.90 25.51
C HIS A 83 -0.77 17.23 25.61
N THR A 84 -1.51 18.33 25.70
CA THR A 84 -0.95 19.64 26.00
C THR A 84 -0.96 19.80 27.51
N LEU A 85 0.23 19.74 28.12
CA LEU A 85 0.48 20.14 29.51
C LEU A 85 0.34 21.67 29.71
N ILE A 86 -0.24 22.39 28.75
CA ILE A 86 -0.35 23.85 28.75
C ILE A 86 -1.81 24.18 28.48
N LYS A 87 -2.68 23.92 29.47
CA LYS A 87 -4.03 24.47 29.48
C LYS A 87 -4.11 25.65 30.44
N ASP A 88 -3.16 26.57 30.30
CA ASP A 88 -3.37 27.95 30.75
C ASP A 88 -3.83 28.78 29.55
N LYS A 89 -5.16 28.91 29.46
CA LYS A 89 -5.89 30.06 28.92
C LYS A 89 -5.49 30.53 27.51
N ILE A 90 -6.07 29.93 26.47
CA ILE A 90 -6.56 30.60 25.24
C ILE A 90 -7.58 29.65 24.56
N GLY A 91 -8.59 30.23 23.92
CA GLY A 91 -9.88 29.65 23.53
C GLY A 91 -9.90 28.27 22.87
N THR A 92 -10.85 27.45 23.31
CA THR A 92 -11.16 26.08 22.86
C THR A 92 -11.70 26.00 21.43
N GLU A 93 -11.99 27.12 20.76
CA GLU A 93 -12.65 27.14 19.45
C GLU A 93 -11.67 27.05 18.27
N ASP A 94 -10.47 27.61 18.40
CA ASP A 94 -9.49 27.65 17.29
C ASP A 94 -8.85 26.29 17.01
N SER A 95 -8.70 25.44 18.02
CA SER A 95 -8.06 24.13 17.89
C SER A 95 -8.91 23.14 17.08
N SER A 96 -10.25 23.18 17.23
CA SER A 96 -11.18 22.34 16.46
C SER A 96 -11.22 22.76 14.98
N ALA A 97 -11.24 24.07 14.71
CA ALA A 97 -11.26 24.62 13.36
C ALA A 97 -9.98 24.26 12.58
N VAL A 98 -8.81 24.32 13.23
CA VAL A 98 -7.51 23.97 12.61
C VAL A 98 -7.42 22.47 12.27
N ILE A 99 -7.91 21.60 13.15
CA ILE A 99 -7.94 20.14 12.89
C ILE A 99 -8.91 19.81 11.74
N LEU A 100 -10.10 20.41 11.73
CA LEU A 100 -11.06 20.23 10.64
C LEU A 100 -10.53 20.77 9.32
N GLY A 101 -9.92 21.96 9.31
CA GLY A 101 -9.29 22.53 8.11
C GLY A 101 -8.19 21.64 7.53
N SER A 102 -7.37 21.03 8.40
CA SER A 102 -6.32 20.09 7.98
C SER A 102 -6.91 18.82 7.34
N ARG A 103 -8.02 18.30 7.88
CA ARG A 103 -8.73 17.14 7.33
C ARG A 103 -9.41 17.44 6.00
N ILE A 104 -10.01 18.63 5.86
CA ILE A 104 -10.62 19.09 4.60
C ILE A 104 -9.54 19.20 3.51
N ALA A 105 -8.39 19.81 3.81
CA ALA A 105 -7.29 19.93 2.85
C ALA A 105 -6.77 18.56 2.37
N ALA A 106 -6.63 17.58 3.26
CA ALA A 106 -6.23 16.22 2.90
C ALA A 106 -7.28 15.51 2.01
N MET A 107 -8.58 15.73 2.29
CA MET A 107 -9.66 15.20 1.44
C MET A 107 -9.67 15.85 0.06
N ASP A 108 -9.46 17.17 -0.03
CA ASP A 108 -9.39 17.89 -1.30
C ASP A 108 -8.21 17.43 -2.15
N GLU A 109 -7.05 17.17 -1.55
CA GLU A 109 -5.89 16.61 -2.24
C GLU A 109 -6.19 15.21 -2.81
N PHE A 110 -6.88 14.37 -2.03
CA PHE A 110 -7.31 13.04 -2.46
C PHE A 110 -8.32 13.10 -3.62
N ILE A 111 -9.30 14.01 -3.54
CA ILE A 111 -10.27 14.26 -4.62
C ILE A 111 -9.55 14.68 -5.90
N LEU A 112 -8.58 15.60 -5.81
CA LEU A 112 -7.79 16.04 -6.97
C LEU A 112 -6.96 14.90 -7.57
N LYS A 113 -6.41 14.01 -6.73
CA LYS A 113 -5.67 12.83 -7.19
C LYS A 113 -6.60 11.86 -7.93
N LEU A 114 -7.76 11.53 -7.37
CA LEU A 114 -8.79 10.69 -7.98
C LEU A 114 -9.29 11.26 -9.31
N GLN A 115 -9.51 12.58 -9.38
CA GLN A 115 -9.94 13.24 -10.61
C GLN A 115 -8.87 13.18 -11.71
N ARG A 116 -7.58 13.35 -11.34
CA ARG A 116 -6.45 13.20 -12.27
C ARG A 116 -6.34 11.76 -12.79
N GLU A 117 -6.46 10.77 -11.92
CA GLU A 117 -6.39 9.36 -12.27
C GLU A 117 -7.56 8.93 -13.17
N ASN A 118 -8.79 9.32 -12.83
CA ASN A 118 -9.96 9.08 -13.71
C ASN A 118 -9.79 9.73 -15.08
N LYS A 119 -9.27 10.96 -15.15
CA LYS A 119 -9.04 11.66 -16.42
C LYS A 119 -7.96 10.97 -17.26
N LEU A 120 -6.95 10.37 -16.63
CA LEU A 120 -5.93 9.59 -17.32
C LEU A 120 -6.51 8.28 -17.86
N GLN A 121 -7.22 7.53 -17.02
CA GLN A 121 -7.89 6.30 -17.44
C GLN A 121 -8.92 6.53 -18.56
N GLU A 122 -9.64 7.66 -18.53
CA GLU A 122 -10.58 8.00 -19.59
C GLU A 122 -9.86 8.30 -20.92
N LYS A 123 -8.67 8.92 -20.88
CA LYS A 123 -7.84 9.11 -22.08
C LYS A 123 -7.33 7.78 -22.62
N GLU A 124 -6.81 6.91 -21.76
CA GLU A 124 -6.37 5.57 -22.14
C GLU A 124 -7.50 4.75 -22.76
N ARG A 125 -8.71 4.80 -22.17
CA ARG A 125 -9.90 4.15 -22.75
C ARG A 125 -10.30 4.75 -24.10
N LYS A 126 -10.22 6.07 -24.28
CA LYS A 126 -10.53 6.73 -25.56
C LYS A 126 -9.50 6.38 -26.64
N GLU A 127 -8.23 6.27 -26.26
CA GLU A 127 -7.14 5.88 -27.17
C GLU A 127 -7.26 4.42 -27.59
N ALA A 128 -7.49 3.51 -26.63
CA ALA A 128 -7.77 2.10 -26.91
C ALA A 128 -9.00 1.92 -27.81
N HIS A 129 -10.06 2.71 -27.61
CA HIS A 129 -11.25 2.66 -28.45
C HIS A 129 -10.98 3.16 -29.88
N ARG A 130 -10.19 4.22 -30.05
CA ARG A 130 -9.77 4.70 -31.38
C ARG A 130 -8.92 3.68 -32.11
N GLU A 131 -8.03 3.00 -31.42
CA GLU A 131 -7.21 1.94 -32.01
C GLU A 131 -8.04 0.73 -32.43
N LEU A 132 -9.06 0.36 -31.64
CA LEU A 132 -10.01 -0.69 -32.04
C LEU A 132 -10.80 -0.30 -33.30
N GLN A 133 -11.31 0.93 -33.36
CA GLN A 133 -12.04 1.44 -34.54
C GLN A 133 -11.17 1.42 -35.81
N LYS A 134 -9.90 1.85 -35.72
CA LYS A 134 -8.96 1.76 -36.85
C LYS A 134 -8.72 0.30 -37.28
N LYS A 135 -8.57 -0.63 -36.32
CA LYS A 135 -8.41 -2.05 -36.62
C LYS A 135 -9.65 -2.64 -37.31
N GLU A 136 -10.85 -2.25 -36.89
CA GLU A 136 -12.11 -2.65 -37.51
C GLU A 136 -12.25 -2.09 -38.94
N GLU A 137 -11.92 -0.82 -39.17
CA GLU A 137 -11.92 -0.22 -40.51
C GLU A 137 -10.92 -0.90 -41.45
N VAL A 138 -9.71 -1.21 -40.97
CA VAL A 138 -8.70 -1.94 -41.73
C VAL A 138 -9.18 -3.36 -42.05
N ALA A 139 -9.82 -4.05 -41.10
CA ALA A 139 -10.40 -5.37 -41.34
C ALA A 139 -11.54 -5.34 -42.38
N ALA A 140 -12.41 -4.32 -42.33
CA ALA A 140 -13.50 -4.16 -43.28
C ALA A 140 -12.99 -3.84 -44.70
N LEU A 141 -11.93 -3.04 -44.83
CA LEU A 141 -11.28 -2.76 -46.11
C LEU A 141 -10.56 -4.00 -46.66
N ARG A 142 -9.91 -4.80 -45.80
CA ARG A 142 -9.30 -6.08 -46.18
C ARG A 142 -10.33 -7.08 -46.70
N ALA A 143 -11.48 -7.21 -46.02
CA ALA A 143 -12.55 -8.10 -46.47
C ALA A 143 -13.18 -7.66 -47.80
N LYS A 144 -13.29 -6.34 -48.06
CA LYS A 144 -13.75 -5.83 -49.37
C LYS A 144 -12.75 -6.10 -50.49
N LEU A 145 -11.45 -6.10 -50.20
CA LEU A 145 -10.41 -6.44 -51.16
C LEU A 145 -10.47 -7.93 -51.56
N GLU A 146 -10.67 -8.81 -50.58
CA GLU A 146 -10.81 -10.26 -50.77
C GLU A 146 -12.04 -10.63 -51.64
N VAL A 147 -13.12 -9.85 -51.55
CA VAL A 147 -14.32 -10.01 -52.39
C VAL A 147 -14.10 -9.51 -53.83
N MET A 148 -13.28 -8.47 -54.03
CA MET A 148 -12.94 -7.97 -55.36
C MET A 148 -12.00 -8.91 -56.12
N GLU A 149 -11.10 -9.60 -55.43
CA GLU A 149 -10.22 -10.64 -56.01
C GLU A 149 -11.00 -11.88 -56.49
N GLY A 150 -12.25 -12.08 -56.02
CA GLY A 150 -13.13 -13.15 -56.50
C GLY A 150 -13.79 -12.91 -57.87
N THR A 151 -13.66 -11.71 -58.44
CA THR A 151 -14.36 -11.34 -59.69
C THR A 151 -13.51 -10.44 -60.59
N GLY A 152 -12.63 -11.03 -61.44
CA GLY A 152 -11.98 -10.21 -62.47
C GLY A 152 -10.83 -10.80 -63.28
N SER A 153 -11.11 -11.79 -64.13
CA SER A 153 -10.32 -12.15 -65.33
C SER A 153 -9.31 -11.09 -65.83
N GLY A 154 -8.00 -11.29 -65.65
CA GLY A 154 -6.97 -10.39 -66.19
C GLY A 154 -5.52 -10.88 -66.05
N LYS A 155 -5.22 -12.10 -66.52
CA LYS A 155 -3.98 -12.90 -66.30
C LYS A 155 -2.60 -12.28 -66.59
N LYS A 156 -2.47 -11.00 -66.93
CA LYS A 156 -1.17 -10.30 -67.05
C LYS A 156 -1.09 -8.99 -66.26
N GLU A 157 -2.22 -8.38 -65.92
CA GLU A 157 -2.31 -7.20 -65.06
C GLU A 157 -2.48 -7.62 -63.59
N GLU A 158 -3.18 -8.74 -63.34
CA GLU A 158 -3.33 -9.35 -62.03
C GLU A 158 -1.99 -9.82 -61.44
N GLU A 159 -1.07 -10.39 -62.23
CA GLU A 159 0.22 -10.88 -61.68
C GLU A 159 1.14 -9.72 -61.25
N ILE A 160 1.02 -8.56 -61.90
CA ILE A 160 1.78 -7.35 -61.54
C ILE A 160 1.13 -6.70 -60.30
N ASN A 161 -0.20 -6.59 -60.29
CA ASN A 161 -0.91 -6.05 -59.12
C ASN A 161 -0.77 -6.95 -57.89
N LEU A 162 -0.81 -8.28 -58.03
CA LEU A 162 -0.62 -9.24 -56.94
C LEU A 162 0.79 -9.16 -56.35
N LYS A 163 1.82 -8.97 -57.18
CA LYS A 163 3.21 -8.76 -56.71
C LYS A 163 3.40 -7.39 -56.05
N VAL A 164 2.67 -6.37 -56.49
CA VAL A 164 2.69 -5.04 -55.87
C VAL A 164 1.95 -5.06 -54.53
N THR A 165 0.81 -5.74 -54.43
CA THR A 165 0.06 -5.91 -53.18
C THR A 165 0.78 -6.81 -52.19
N ASP A 166 1.43 -7.88 -52.62
CA ASP A 166 2.29 -8.72 -51.75
C ASP A 166 3.43 -7.91 -51.14
N ARG A 167 4.12 -7.09 -51.96
CA ARG A 167 5.18 -6.20 -51.46
C ARG A 167 4.67 -5.12 -50.52
N GLU A 168 3.46 -4.62 -50.73
CA GLU A 168 2.82 -3.66 -49.83
C GLU A 168 2.35 -4.32 -48.52
N LEU A 169 1.89 -5.58 -48.57
CA LEU A 169 1.52 -6.36 -47.41
C LEU A 169 2.75 -6.75 -46.58
N GLU A 170 3.85 -7.16 -47.21
CA GLU A 170 5.14 -7.41 -46.56
C GLU A 170 5.62 -6.15 -45.84
N LYS A 171 5.61 -4.99 -46.51
CA LYS A 171 5.92 -3.71 -45.88
C LYS A 171 5.04 -3.44 -44.67
N LYS A 172 3.71 -3.60 -44.78
CA LYS A 172 2.80 -3.38 -43.65
C LYS A 172 3.01 -4.37 -42.51
N LEU A 173 3.43 -5.60 -42.81
CA LEU A 173 3.78 -6.60 -41.81
C LEU A 173 5.04 -6.18 -41.04
N GLU A 174 6.07 -5.71 -41.76
CA GLU A 174 7.28 -5.15 -41.17
C GLU A 174 6.98 -3.89 -40.33
N GLU A 175 6.09 -3.01 -40.79
CA GLU A 175 5.66 -1.83 -40.04
C GLU A 175 4.89 -2.21 -38.76
N CYS A 176 4.02 -3.22 -38.82
CA CYS A 176 3.33 -3.75 -37.65
C CYS A 176 4.32 -4.35 -36.63
N GLN A 177 5.28 -5.16 -37.09
CA GLN A 177 6.31 -5.72 -36.20
C GLN A 177 7.19 -4.63 -35.58
N ARG A 178 7.49 -3.57 -36.33
CA ARG A 178 8.29 -2.45 -35.82
C ARG A 178 7.53 -1.68 -34.75
N MET A 179 6.24 -1.38 -34.96
CA MET A 179 5.39 -0.76 -33.93
C MET A 179 5.20 -1.64 -32.70
N GLU A 180 5.08 -2.95 -32.87
CA GLU A 180 4.97 -3.89 -31.76
C GLU A 180 6.24 -3.91 -30.90
N ASN A 181 7.42 -3.92 -31.55
CA ASN A 181 8.70 -3.81 -30.85
C ASN A 181 8.86 -2.46 -30.13
N GLU A 182 8.48 -1.35 -30.76
CA GLU A 182 8.50 -0.03 -30.12
C GLU A 182 7.57 0.02 -28.90
N PHE A 183 6.38 -0.59 -28.98
CA PHE A 183 5.44 -0.65 -27.86
C PHE A 183 6.01 -1.46 -26.68
N VAL A 184 6.60 -2.62 -26.96
CA VAL A 184 7.27 -3.45 -25.94
C VAL A 184 8.43 -2.70 -25.29
N GLU A 185 9.22 -1.94 -26.06
CA GLU A 185 10.30 -1.12 -25.52
C GLU A 185 9.79 0.05 -24.66
N LEU A 186 8.68 0.67 -25.05
CA LEU A 186 8.08 1.78 -24.31
C LEU A 186 7.52 1.32 -22.95
N GLU A 187 6.83 0.17 -22.93
CA GLU A 187 6.37 -0.45 -21.69
C GLU A 187 7.53 -0.92 -20.81
N ARG A 188 8.62 -1.42 -21.40
CA ARG A 188 9.86 -1.73 -20.67
C ARG A 188 10.44 -0.48 -20.00
N ARG A 189 10.55 0.64 -20.72
CA ARG A 189 11.05 1.91 -20.15
C ARG A 189 10.16 2.42 -19.03
N ARG A 190 8.84 2.38 -19.21
CA ARG A 190 7.87 2.75 -18.16
C ARG A 190 8.02 1.88 -16.92
N MET A 191 8.28 0.58 -17.08
CA MET A 191 8.52 -0.33 -15.96
C MET A 191 9.86 -0.03 -15.27
N GLU A 192 10.91 0.24 -16.04
CA GLU A 192 12.24 0.62 -15.51
C GLU A 192 12.17 1.92 -14.69
N GLU A 193 11.44 2.94 -15.17
CA GLU A 193 11.20 4.18 -14.43
C GLU A 193 10.47 3.93 -13.11
N ARG A 194 9.44 3.07 -13.10
CA ARG A 194 8.71 2.70 -11.87
C ARG A 194 9.60 1.99 -10.86
N ILE A 195 10.45 1.07 -11.32
CA ILE A 195 11.39 0.35 -10.46
C ILE A 195 12.39 1.34 -9.85
N LEU A 196 12.93 2.27 -10.66
CA LEU A 196 13.87 3.28 -10.18
C LEU A 196 13.22 4.20 -9.14
N GLN A 197 11.98 4.63 -9.37
CA GLN A 197 11.23 5.44 -8.41
C GLN A 197 11.02 4.68 -7.08
N GLN A 198 10.61 3.42 -7.14
CA GLN A 198 10.45 2.59 -5.94
C GLN A 198 11.77 2.39 -5.20
N GLN A 199 12.89 2.25 -5.92
CA GLN A 199 14.22 2.16 -5.31
C GLN A 199 14.60 3.46 -4.59
N GLN A 200 14.36 4.63 -5.20
CA GLN A 200 14.61 5.92 -4.56
C GLN A 200 13.76 6.14 -3.30
N GLU A 201 12.47 5.78 -3.34
CA GLU A 201 11.58 5.85 -2.19
C GLU A 201 12.07 4.93 -1.05
N ALA A 202 12.45 3.70 -1.38
CA ALA A 202 13.00 2.76 -0.41
C ALA A 202 14.32 3.25 0.20
N GLU A 203 15.20 3.87 -0.60
CA GLU A 203 16.46 4.44 -0.12
C GLU A 203 16.21 5.65 0.79
N MET A 204 15.26 6.52 0.45
CA MET A 204 14.86 7.65 1.30
C MET A 204 14.35 7.16 2.66
N LEU A 205 13.49 6.15 2.68
CA LEU A 205 12.98 5.55 3.91
C LEU A 205 14.09 4.92 4.76
N ARG A 206 15.08 4.27 4.13
CA ARG A 206 16.27 3.74 4.82
C ARG A 206 17.08 4.84 5.48
N ARG A 207 17.41 5.92 4.76
CA ARG A 207 18.13 7.07 5.34
C ARG A 207 17.37 7.71 6.49
N ARG A 208 16.04 7.83 6.37
CA ARG A 208 15.20 8.37 7.45
C ARG A 208 15.20 7.46 8.68
N LEU A 209 15.22 6.15 8.48
CA LEU A 209 15.35 5.19 9.58
C LEU A 209 16.70 5.34 10.29
N GLU A 210 17.80 5.45 9.53
CA GLU A 210 19.15 5.67 10.07
C GLU A 210 19.25 6.99 10.85
N GLU A 211 18.62 8.07 10.37
CA GLU A 211 18.51 9.34 11.10
C GLU A 211 17.80 9.17 12.45
N ILE A 212 16.65 8.46 12.46
CA ILE A 212 15.89 8.20 13.68
C ILE A 212 16.70 7.33 14.65
N GLU A 213 17.41 6.32 14.16
CA GLU A 213 18.31 5.48 14.97
C GLU A 213 19.46 6.30 15.57
N LEU A 214 20.04 7.23 14.82
CA LEU A 214 21.06 8.15 15.30
C LEU A 214 20.52 9.14 16.35
N GLU A 215 19.32 9.67 16.17
CA GLU A 215 18.64 10.52 17.15
C GLU A 215 18.38 9.75 18.46
N LEU A 216 17.94 8.49 18.36
CA LEU A 216 17.76 7.59 19.51
C LEU A 216 19.10 7.31 20.23
N CYS A 217 20.18 7.02 19.50
CA CYS A 217 21.51 6.83 20.08
C CYS A 217 22.02 8.10 20.80
N ARG A 218 21.84 9.29 20.20
CA ARG A 218 22.22 10.56 20.83
C ARG A 218 21.40 10.88 22.07
N SER A 219 20.13 10.46 22.12
CA SER A 219 19.30 10.60 23.33
C SER A 219 19.68 9.62 24.45
N GLY A 220 20.42 8.55 24.14
CA GLY A 220 20.87 7.53 25.09
C GLY A 220 22.14 7.87 25.88
N ASP A 221 23.01 8.74 25.36
CA ASP A 221 24.31 9.08 25.96
C ASP A 221 24.25 10.18 27.05
N GLY A 222 23.05 10.63 27.43
CA GLY A 222 22.84 11.74 28.36
C GLY A 222 22.80 11.41 29.87
N TYR A 223 22.84 10.14 30.29
CA TYR A 223 22.71 9.79 31.72
C TYR A 223 23.96 9.13 32.29
N GLY A 224 24.92 9.99 32.63
CA GLY A 224 26.16 9.61 33.30
C GLY A 224 26.75 10.69 34.20
N LYS A 225 25.99 11.29 35.13
CA LYS A 225 26.44 11.68 36.50
C LYS A 225 25.36 12.40 37.32
N GLU A 226 25.02 11.76 38.45
CA GLU A 226 24.56 12.28 39.75
C GLU A 226 23.71 13.57 39.83
N SER A 227 22.44 13.44 40.23
CA SER A 227 22.00 13.63 41.63
C SER A 227 20.47 13.70 41.71
N GLY A 228 19.92 13.10 42.77
CA GLY A 228 18.67 13.55 43.41
C GLY A 228 17.36 13.48 42.61
N THR A 229 16.51 12.54 43.03
CA THR A 229 15.04 12.62 43.04
C THR A 229 14.24 12.43 41.73
N LYS A 230 13.56 11.27 41.74
CA LYS A 230 12.24 10.93 41.18
C LYS A 230 12.09 10.77 39.66
N ASP A 231 11.50 9.62 39.35
CA ASP A 231 10.82 9.20 38.11
C ASP A 231 11.69 8.78 36.92
N HIS A 232 11.62 7.48 36.55
CA HIS A 232 11.55 7.02 35.16
C HIS A 232 11.34 5.48 35.06
N ASP A 233 10.08 5.06 35.06
CA ASP A 233 9.63 3.70 34.74
C ASP A 233 9.81 3.36 33.23
N GLY A 234 9.89 4.40 32.37
CA GLY A 234 10.07 4.26 30.91
C GLY A 234 11.43 3.66 30.50
N THR A 235 12.50 3.93 31.26
CA THR A 235 13.83 3.36 30.99
C THR A 235 13.92 1.88 31.31
N GLN A 236 13.11 1.38 32.24
CA GLN A 236 13.12 -0.02 32.62
C GLN A 236 12.51 -0.90 31.52
N PHE A 237 11.47 -0.41 30.84
CA PHE A 237 10.82 -1.11 29.73
C PHE A 237 11.73 -1.22 28.50
N ALA A 238 12.40 -0.13 28.10
CA ALA A 238 13.35 -0.14 26.98
C ALA A 238 14.54 -1.08 27.24
N LYS A 239 15.08 -1.08 28.47
CA LYS A 239 16.14 -2.01 28.89
C LYS A 239 15.66 -3.47 28.90
N ARG A 240 14.41 -3.72 29.26
CA ARG A 240 13.81 -5.07 29.26
C ARG A 240 13.58 -5.59 27.85
N LEU A 241 13.14 -4.73 26.92
CA LEU A 241 13.00 -5.08 25.50
C LEU A 241 14.36 -5.38 24.86
N LEU A 242 15.39 -4.58 25.14
CA LEU A 242 16.74 -4.84 24.64
C LEU A 242 17.31 -6.14 25.21
N GLY A 243 17.02 -6.46 26.48
CA GLY A 243 17.39 -7.73 27.11
C GLY A 243 16.70 -8.96 26.51
N ILE A 244 15.47 -8.82 26.02
CA ILE A 244 14.74 -9.89 25.32
C ILE A 244 15.31 -10.15 23.93
N TYR A 245 15.84 -9.13 23.26
CA TYR A 245 16.49 -9.26 21.95
C TYR A 245 17.97 -9.66 22.05
N ALA A 246 18.64 -9.42 23.18
CA ALA A 246 20.05 -9.72 23.38
C ALA A 246 20.31 -11.14 23.93
N SER A 247 19.29 -11.84 24.42
CA SER A 247 19.41 -13.26 24.77
C SER A 247 19.40 -14.09 23.49
N ASP A 248 20.59 -14.28 22.92
CA ASP A 248 20.93 -15.35 21.99
C ASP A 248 20.56 -16.70 22.63
N ASP A 249 19.35 -17.17 22.38
CA ASP A 249 19.11 -18.60 22.21
C ASP A 249 18.75 -18.84 20.74
N ALA A 250 19.81 -19.12 19.99
CA ALA A 250 19.80 -19.43 18.58
C ALA A 250 19.09 -20.78 18.36
N GLY A 251 17.81 -20.74 18.03
CA GLY A 251 17.06 -21.96 17.70
C GLY A 251 15.69 -21.69 17.11
N GLY A 252 15.61 -21.21 15.87
CA GLY A 252 14.41 -21.42 15.05
C GLY A 252 13.88 -20.24 14.25
N MET A 253 14.35 -19.01 14.43
CA MET A 253 14.00 -17.94 13.50
C MET A 253 14.93 -17.98 12.29
N VAL A 254 14.52 -18.72 11.26
CA VAL A 254 15.12 -18.60 9.93
C VAL A 254 14.99 -17.14 9.51
N LYS A 255 16.15 -16.47 9.41
CA LYS A 255 16.31 -15.13 8.87
C LYS A 255 15.55 -15.09 7.55
N SER A 256 14.48 -14.29 7.50
CA SER A 256 13.63 -14.13 6.33
C SER A 256 14.51 -13.89 5.10
N MET A 257 14.23 -14.64 4.03
CA MET A 257 15.04 -14.73 2.82
C MET A 257 15.55 -13.36 2.38
N ASP A 258 16.86 -13.28 2.21
CA ASP A 258 17.52 -12.10 1.66
C ASP A 258 17.01 -11.88 0.23
N TRP A 259 16.37 -10.74 -0.01
CA TRP A 259 15.78 -10.38 -1.32
C TRP A 259 16.83 -10.36 -2.43
N THR A 260 18.10 -10.19 -2.06
CA THR A 260 19.28 -10.30 -2.93
C THR A 260 19.38 -11.69 -3.59
N TRP A 261 19.09 -12.77 -2.86
CA TRP A 261 19.15 -14.14 -3.39
C TRP A 261 18.00 -14.45 -4.37
N VAL A 262 16.82 -13.87 -4.14
CA VAL A 262 15.66 -13.99 -5.04
C VAL A 262 15.91 -13.21 -6.33
N ILE A 263 16.47 -12.00 -6.23
CA ILE A 263 16.80 -11.15 -7.38
C ILE A 263 17.92 -11.77 -8.21
N GLU A 264 18.97 -12.31 -7.58
CA GLU A 264 20.06 -12.99 -8.30
C GLU A 264 19.59 -14.26 -9.02
N ASN A 265 18.72 -15.08 -8.42
CA ASN A 265 18.18 -16.27 -9.10
C ASN A 265 17.22 -15.90 -10.24
N LEU A 266 16.43 -14.83 -10.10
CA LEU A 266 15.53 -14.37 -11.18
C LEU A 266 16.32 -13.79 -12.37
N LEU A 267 17.46 -13.14 -12.10
CA LEU A 267 18.40 -12.67 -13.11
C LEU A 267 19.22 -13.81 -13.75
N LEU A 268 19.55 -14.87 -13.00
CA LEU A 268 20.30 -16.02 -13.51
C LEU A 268 19.46 -16.90 -14.45
N VAL A 269 18.18 -17.10 -14.14
CA VAL A 269 17.26 -17.87 -14.99
C VAL A 269 17.01 -17.15 -16.33
N ARG A 270 17.02 -15.82 -16.35
CA ARG A 270 16.83 -15.02 -17.58
C ARG A 270 18.07 -14.93 -18.47
N ARG A 271 19.24 -15.42 -17.99
CA ARG A 271 20.51 -15.40 -18.73
C ARG A 271 20.84 -16.72 -19.42
N ASN A 272 20.05 -17.77 -19.16
CA ASN A 272 20.19 -19.12 -19.73
C ASN A 272 18.96 -19.57 -20.55
N MET A 273 18.13 -18.63 -21.01
CA MET A 273 17.09 -18.83 -22.02
C MET A 273 17.33 -17.91 -23.21
#